data_AF-D3SD28-F1
#
_entry.id   AF-D3SD28-F1
#
_cell.length_a   1.000
_cell.length_b   1.000
_cell.length_c   1.000
_cell.angle_alpha   90.00
_cell.angle_beta   90.00
_cell.angle_gamma   90.00
#
_symmetry.space_group_name_H-M   'P 1'
#
loop_
_entity.id
_entity.type
_entity.pdbx_description
1 polymer ?
#
loop_
_entity_poly.entity_id
_entity_poly.type
_entity_poly.pdbx_seq_one_letter_code
_entity_poly.pdbx_strand_id
1 'polypeptide(L)' 'MRVLVLAAIAALMSVPALAAPAPMTAVVIDASSTVNHGGGCRKSSPPGQCCHRDNSTGTVHCH' A
#
# COMPACT_ATOMS: atom_id res chain seq x y z
N MET A 1 -55.85 15.98 0.48
CA MET A 1 -55.12 15.19 -0.54
C MET A 1 -53.67 15.65 -0.72
N ARG A 2 -53.40 16.94 -0.95
CA ARG A 2 -52.03 17.50 -1.11
C ARG A 2 -51.09 17.21 0.08
N VAL A 3 -51.58 17.29 1.32
CA VAL A 3 -50.79 17.00 2.54
C VAL A 3 -50.41 15.52 2.64
N LEU A 4 -51.26 14.60 2.18
CA LEU A 4 -50.98 13.16 2.20
C LEU A 4 -49.92 12.78 1.14
N VAL A 5 -49.92 13.46 -0.01
CA VAL A 5 -48.91 13.26 -1.07
C VAL A 5 -47.52 13.73 -0.60
N LEU A 6 -47.44 14.85 0.13
CA LEU A 6 -46.18 15.36 0.66
C LEU A 6 -45.59 14.46 1.75
N ALA A 7 -46.43 13.87 2.61
CA ALA A 7 -46.00 12.93 3.63
C ALA A 7 -45.43 11.63 3.04
N ALA A 8 -46.02 11.14 1.93
CA ALA A 8 -45.52 9.95 1.23
C ALA A 8 -44.12 10.19 0.62
N ILE A 9 -43.87 11.37 0.04
CA ILE A 9 -42.57 11.69 -0.57
C ILE A 9 -41.46 11.79 0.50
N ALA A 10 -41.76 12.36 1.66
CA ALA A 10 -40.80 12.46 2.76
C ALA A 10 -40.40 11.08 3.31
N ALA A 11 -41.32 10.11 3.30
CA ALA A 11 -41.05 8.74 3.77
C ALA A 11 -40.13 7.92 2.85
N LEU A 12 -39.95 8.32 1.58
CA LEU A 12 -39.03 7.63 0.66
C LEU A 12 -37.55 8.00 0.90
N MET A 13 -37.26 9.09 1.61
CA MET A 13 -35.89 9.59 1.80
C MET A 13 -35.20 9.06 3.07
N SER A 14 -35.85 8.17 3.82
CA SER A 14 -35.34 7.66 5.09
C SER A 14 -34.76 6.25 5.03
N VAL A 15 -34.44 5.73 3.83
CA VAL A 15 -33.74 4.44 3.72
C VAL A 15 -32.25 4.65 4.03
N PRO A 16 -31.74 4.15 5.17
CA PRO A 16 -30.31 4.24 5.45
C PRO A 16 -29.58 3.29 4.50
N ALA A 17 -28.61 3.82 3.75
CA ALA A 17 -27.71 3.00 2.95
C ALA A 17 -26.87 2.14 3.91
N LEU A 18 -27.15 0.85 3.96
CA LEU A 18 -26.33 -0.11 4.71
C LEU A 18 -25.00 -0.26 3.96
N ALA A 19 -23.99 0.52 4.38
CA ALA A 19 -22.65 0.41 3.85
C ALA A 19 -22.06 -0.94 4.27
N ALA A 20 -21.97 -1.88 3.32
CA ALA A 20 -21.24 -3.11 3.53
C ALA A 20 -19.74 -2.78 3.72
N PRO A 21 -19.06 -3.32 4.73
CA PRO A 21 -17.62 -3.14 4.87
C PRO A 21 -16.93 -3.77 3.66
N ALA A 22 -16.13 -2.96 2.94
CA ALA A 22 -15.27 -3.49 1.89
C ALA A 22 -14.30 -4.52 2.51
N PRO A 23 -14.03 -5.65 1.84
CA PRO A 23 -13.02 -6.59 2.32
C PRO A 23 -11.67 -5.87 2.33
N MET A 24 -11.07 -5.72 3.52
CA MET A 24 -9.69 -5.31 3.65
C MET A 24 -8.83 -6.45 3.13
N THR A 25 -8.35 -6.32 1.90
CA THR A 25 -7.23 -7.13 1.41
C THR A 25 -6.02 -6.79 2.27
N ALA A 26 -5.68 -7.69 3.18
CA ALA A 26 -4.42 -7.62 3.91
C ALA A 26 -3.30 -7.61 2.86
N VAL A 27 -2.63 -6.47 2.72
CA VAL A 27 -1.37 -6.41 2.00
C VAL A 27 -0.38 -7.21 2.83
N VAL A 28 -0.12 -8.44 2.40
CA VAL A 28 0.99 -9.22 2.90
C VAL A 28 2.25 -8.52 2.41
N ILE A 29 2.84 -7.68 3.27
CA ILE A 29 4.21 -7.24 3.07
C ILE A 29 5.05 -8.48 3.37
N ASP A 30 5.42 -9.18 2.31
CA ASP A 30 6.40 -10.25 2.39
C ASP A 30 7.66 -9.67 3.03
N ALA A 31 8.07 -10.18 4.20
CA ALA A 31 9.32 -9.78 4.84
C ALA A 31 10.55 -10.18 4.00
N SER A 32 10.33 -10.98 2.95
CA SER A 32 11.26 -11.21 1.84
C SER A 32 11.16 -10.15 0.73
N SER A 33 10.62 -8.96 1.02
CA SER A 33 10.88 -7.75 0.24
C SER A 33 12.37 -7.44 0.39
N THR A 34 13.18 -8.19 -0.35
CA THR A 34 14.56 -7.88 -0.65
C THR A 34 14.48 -6.47 -1.22
N VAL A 35 14.90 -5.48 -0.45
CA VAL A 35 15.02 -4.11 -0.95
C VAL A 35 15.97 -4.22 -2.12
N ASN A 36 15.40 -4.29 -3.32
CA ASN A 36 16.13 -4.58 -4.53
C ASN A 36 16.86 -3.29 -4.90
N HIS A 37 17.96 -3.01 -4.20
CA HIS A 37 18.97 -2.08 -4.67
C HIS A 37 19.53 -2.72 -5.95
N GLY A 38 19.05 -2.25 -7.10
CA GLY A 38 19.21 -2.86 -8.43
C GLY A 38 20.63 -2.94 -8.99
N GLY A 39 21.66 -3.03 -8.15
CA GLY A 39 23.07 -3.11 -8.54
C GLY A 39 23.80 -4.39 -8.11
N GLY A 40 23.20 -5.24 -7.27
CA GLY A 40 23.84 -6.44 -6.72
C GLY A 40 25.10 -6.16 -5.88
N CYS A 41 25.63 -7.21 -5.25
CA CYS A 41 26.88 -7.12 -4.49
C CYS A 41 28.09 -7.04 -5.43
N ARG A 42 29.12 -6.26 -5.08
CA ARG A 42 30.39 -6.34 -5.79
C ARG A 42 30.99 -7.73 -5.61
N LYS A 43 31.59 -8.28 -6.68
CA LYS A 43 32.28 -9.58 -6.64
C LYS A 43 33.43 -9.63 -5.64
N SER A 44 34.03 -8.47 -5.35
CA SER A 44 35.12 -8.32 -4.37
C SER A 44 34.63 -8.03 -2.95
N SER A 45 33.35 -8.29 -2.63
CA SER A 45 32.85 -8.06 -1.28
C SER A 45 33.47 -9.10 -0.32
N PRO A 46 33.79 -8.72 0.94
CA PRO A 46 34.28 -9.67 1.94
C PRO A 46 33.26 -10.78 2.23
N PRO A 47 33.70 -11.94 2.75
CA PRO A 47 32.77 -12.98 3.19
C PRO A 47 31.75 -12.45 4.19
N GLY A 48 30.47 -12.70 3.94
CA GLY A 48 29.37 -12.28 4.82
C GLY A 48 28.89 -10.83 4.65
N GLN A 49 29.56 -10.01 3.84
CA GLN A 49 29.14 -8.64 3.57
C GLN A 49 28.82 -8.43 2.09
N CYS A 50 27.82 -7.59 1.81
CA CYS A 50 27.50 -7.11 0.47
C CYS A 50 27.89 -5.64 0.34
N CYS A 51 28.94 -5.35 -0.44
CA CYS A 51 29.38 -3.97 -0.67
C CYS A 51 28.87 -3.44 -2.01
N HIS A 52 28.42 -2.18 -2.03
CA HIS A 52 27.93 -1.47 -3.20
C HIS A 52 28.69 -0.15 -3.40
N ARG A 53 29.04 0.17 -4.66
CA ARG A 53 29.60 1.48 -5.05
C ARG A 53 28.47 2.32 -5.61
N ASP A 54 28.15 3.41 -4.94
CA ASP A 54 27.29 4.44 -5.49
C ASP A 54 28.04 5.16 -6.63
N ASN A 55 27.56 5.03 -7.87
CA ASN A 55 28.19 5.62 -9.04
C ASN A 55 28.03 7.15 -9.10
N SER A 56 27.05 7.71 -8.38
CA SER A 56 26.80 9.14 -8.36
C SER A 56 27.79 9.87 -7.45
N THR A 57 28.12 9.28 -6.31
CA THR A 57 29.05 9.86 -5.32
C THR A 57 30.44 9.23 -5.34
N GLY A 58 30.58 8.06 -5.97
CA GLY A 58 31.80 7.27 -5.91
C GLY A 58 32.05 6.61 -4.55
N THR A 59 31.11 6.65 -3.60
CA THR A 59 31.30 6.08 -2.25
C THR A 59 30.98 4.59 -2.22
N VAL A 60 31.74 3.80 -1.46
CA VAL A 60 31.38 2.39 -1.16
C VAL A 60 30.82 2.29 0.23
N HIS A 61 29.72 1.57 0.33
CA HIS A 61 29.13 1.17 1.60
C HIS A 61 28.86 -0.34 1.58
N CYS A 62 28.92 -0.98 2.75
CA CYS A 62 28.74 -2.41 2.93
C CYS A 62 27.58 -2.68 3.88
N HIS A 63 26.84 -3.75 3.60
CA HIS A 63 25.76 -4.30 4.40
C HIS A 63 26.14 -5.68 4.87
#